data_AF-C6B3T9-F1
#
_entry.id   AF-C6B3T9-F1
#
_cell.length_a   1.000
_cell.length_b   1.000
_cell.length_c   1.000
_cell.angle_alpha   90.00
_cell.angle_beta   90.00
_cell.angle_gamma   90.00
#
_symmetry.space_group_name_H-M   'P 1'
#
loop_
_entity.id
_entity.type
_entity.pdbx_description
1 polymer ?
#
loop_
_entity_poly.entity_id
_entity_poly.type
_entity_poly.pdbx_seq_one_letter_code
_entity_poly.pdbx_strand_id
1 'polypeptide(L)'
;MNSCRAAVLVAASVLMVLSASAASACSCGRSSAKDKFAEADLVVKGRMKLVTFGVEIPDPRSEGEVPRLTRGDFEVDKVLKGTFKGKTLSVYTGAGMGDCGRLGDFLNAAFYYHSDKFGIYEFGLSKTEFAGKTLYSTSICDYAKGPKDGQE
;
A
#
# COMPACT_ATOMS: atom_id res chain seq x y z
N MET A 1 -38.43 4.81 38.13
CA MET A 1 -38.11 3.96 36.96
C MET A 1 -37.33 4.66 35.82
N ASN A 2 -37.16 6.00 35.81
CA ASN A 2 -36.42 6.69 34.73
C ASN A 2 -34.89 6.76 34.94
N SER A 3 -34.39 6.63 36.16
CA SER A 3 -32.95 6.75 36.47
C SER A 3 -32.12 5.54 36.00
N CYS A 4 -32.65 4.31 36.11
CA CYS A 4 -31.95 3.10 35.65
C CYS A 4 -31.80 3.02 34.11
N ARG A 5 -32.74 3.61 33.35
CA ARG A 5 -32.67 3.63 31.88
C ARG A 5 -31.57 4.56 31.36
N ALA A 6 -31.34 5.69 32.04
CA ALA A 6 -30.26 6.62 31.69
C ALA A 6 -28.88 6.02 31.96
N ALA A 7 -28.71 5.31 33.08
CA ALA A 7 -27.44 4.67 33.42
C ALA A 7 -27.04 3.56 32.41
N VAL A 8 -28.01 2.78 31.93
CA VAL A 8 -27.79 1.72 30.93
C VAL A 8 -27.38 2.29 29.57
N LEU A 9 -27.98 3.41 29.15
CA LEU A 9 -27.63 4.07 27.88
C LEU A 9 -26.21 4.65 27.91
N VAL A 10 -25.80 5.24 29.04
CA VAL A 10 -24.43 5.76 29.21
C VAL A 10 -23.40 4.63 29.24
N ALA A 11 -23.70 3.54 29.95
CA ALA A 11 -22.81 2.37 29.99
C ALA A 11 -22.64 1.69 28.62
N ALA A 12 -23.71 1.57 27.83
CA ALA A 12 -23.65 1.01 26.47
C ALA A 12 -22.82 1.90 25.52
N SER A 13 -22.93 3.23 25.67
CA SER A 13 -22.14 4.19 24.90
C SER A 13 -20.64 4.08 25.21
N VAL A 14 -20.29 3.89 26.49
CA VAL A 14 -18.91 3.74 26.95
C VAL A 14 -18.29 2.40 26.51
N LEU A 15 -19.06 1.30 26.51
CA LEU A 15 -18.61 0.00 26.03
C LEU A 15 -18.35 -0.05 24.51
N MET A 16 -19.10 0.73 23.73
CA MET A 16 -18.85 0.88 22.28
C MET A 16 -17.55 1.66 21.99
N VAL A 17 -17.17 2.62 22.84
CA VAL A 17 -15.90 3.36 22.70
C VAL A 17 -14.70 2.50 23.09
N LEU A 18 -14.87 1.58 24.05
CA LEU A 18 -13.81 0.69 24.54
C LEU A 18 -13.55 -0.55 23.66
N SER A 19 -14.43 -0.85 22.70
CA SER A 19 -14.27 -1.96 21.75
C SER A 19 -13.57 -1.56 20.44
N ALA A 20 -13.19 -0.30 20.29
CA ALA A 20 -12.45 0.21 19.12
C ALA A 20 -10.92 -0.03 19.19
N SER A 21 -10.41 -0.75 20.21
CA SER A 21 -8.98 -0.82 20.54
C SER A 21 -8.10 -1.68 19.62
N ALA A 22 -8.52 -2.00 18.39
CA ALA A 22 -7.66 -2.68 17.43
C ALA A 22 -7.89 -2.26 15.96
N ALA A 23 -8.47 -1.09 15.71
CA ALA A 23 -8.28 -0.48 14.39
C ALA A 23 -6.82 0.03 14.34
N SER A 24 -5.91 -0.80 13.81
CA SER A 24 -4.57 -0.35 13.42
C SER A 24 -4.73 0.62 12.26
N ALA A 25 -4.96 1.88 12.57
CA ALA A 25 -4.89 2.95 11.59
C ALA A 25 -3.40 3.20 11.32
N CYS A 26 -2.98 2.94 10.10
CA CYS A 26 -1.63 3.25 9.67
C CYS A 26 -1.42 4.76 9.72
N SER A 27 -0.61 5.21 10.68
CA SER A 27 -0.16 6.60 10.77
C SER A 27 1.21 6.69 10.12
N CYS A 28 1.26 7.32 8.95
CA CYS A 28 2.54 7.66 8.36
C CYS A 28 3.15 8.81 9.15
N GLY A 29 4.40 8.68 9.56
CA GLY A 29 5.14 9.78 10.17
C GLY A 29 5.13 11.03 9.28
N ARG A 30 5.38 12.19 9.89
CA ARG A 30 5.43 13.46 9.17
C ARG A 30 6.71 13.50 8.31
N SER A 31 6.55 13.23 7.01
CA SER A 31 7.65 13.20 6.04
C SER A 31 7.18 13.82 4.73
N SER A 32 8.01 14.66 4.10
CA SER A 32 7.65 15.31 2.84
C SER A 32 7.75 14.33 1.66
N ALA A 33 7.11 14.65 0.53
CA ALA A 33 7.24 13.84 -0.69
C ALA A 33 8.71 13.71 -1.14
N LYS A 34 9.51 14.76 -0.94
CA LYS A 34 10.95 14.76 -1.26
C LYS A 34 11.72 13.80 -0.37
N ASP A 35 11.41 13.75 0.92
CA ASP A 35 12.07 12.85 1.87
C ASP A 35 11.71 11.39 1.55
N LYS A 36 10.43 11.10 1.32
CA LYS A 36 9.97 9.76 0.89
C LYS A 36 10.60 9.32 -0.43
N PHE A 37 10.76 10.22 -1.38
CA PHE A 37 11.48 9.94 -2.64
C PHE A 37 12.96 9.61 -2.35
N ALA A 38 13.60 10.36 -1.44
CA ALA A 38 14.98 10.14 -1.03
C ALA A 38 15.18 8.84 -0.22
N GLU A 39 14.16 8.33 0.45
CA GLU A 39 14.20 7.07 1.21
C GLU A 39 14.01 5.83 0.32
N ALA A 40 13.25 5.92 -0.78
CA ALA A 40 12.93 4.75 -1.62
C ALA A 40 14.15 4.12 -2.34
N ASP A 41 14.33 2.80 -2.32
CA ASP A 41 15.44 2.16 -3.05
C ASP A 41 15.33 2.30 -4.58
N LEU A 42 14.09 2.28 -5.08
CA LEU A 42 13.76 2.42 -6.49
C LEU A 42 12.53 3.31 -6.63
N VAL A 43 12.54 4.24 -7.59
CA VAL A 43 11.34 4.99 -7.99
C VAL A 43 11.10 4.75 -9.46
N VAL A 44 9.92 4.22 -9.79
CA VAL A 44 9.50 3.92 -11.17
C VAL A 44 8.26 4.70 -11.53
N LYS A 45 8.19 5.10 -12.79
CA LYS A 45 7.01 5.68 -13.45
C LYS A 45 6.51 4.71 -14.50
N GLY A 46 5.20 4.54 -14.59
CA GLY A 46 4.62 3.59 -15.53
C GLY A 46 3.13 3.35 -15.28
N ARG A 47 2.69 2.15 -15.67
CA ARG A 47 1.27 1.76 -15.65
C ARG A 47 1.08 0.40 -15.02
N MET A 48 -0.01 0.24 -14.29
CA MET A 48 -0.38 -1.04 -13.69
C MET A 48 -1.20 -1.86 -14.68
N LYS A 49 -0.71 -3.02 -15.10
CA LYS A 49 -1.41 -3.87 -16.08
C LYS A 49 -2.40 -4.83 -15.43
N LEU A 50 -1.97 -5.46 -14.34
CA LEU A 50 -2.73 -6.49 -13.65
C LEU A 50 -2.50 -6.37 -12.15
N VAL A 51 -3.55 -6.63 -11.37
CA VAL A 51 -3.48 -6.75 -9.91
C VAL A 51 -3.95 -8.14 -9.54
N THR A 52 -3.12 -8.86 -8.79
CA THR A 52 -3.43 -10.17 -8.21
C THR A 52 -3.47 -10.03 -6.70
N PHE A 53 -4.61 -10.36 -6.09
CA PHE A 53 -4.78 -10.33 -4.64
C PHE A 53 -4.45 -11.69 -4.02
N GLY A 54 -3.92 -11.69 -2.79
CA GLY A 54 -3.71 -12.92 -2.03
C GLY A 54 -2.50 -13.76 -2.48
N VAL A 55 -1.49 -13.12 -3.09
CA VAL A 55 -0.26 -13.81 -3.50
C VAL A 55 0.53 -14.18 -2.25
N GLU A 56 0.72 -15.48 -2.05
CA GLU A 56 1.55 -16.02 -0.99
C GLU A 56 3.03 -15.72 -1.27
N ILE A 57 3.70 -15.08 -0.31
CA ILE A 57 5.14 -14.87 -0.33
C ILE A 57 5.74 -15.93 0.60
N PRO A 58 6.38 -16.99 0.07
CA PRO A 58 6.79 -18.13 0.88
C PRO A 58 7.91 -17.73 1.84
N ASP A 59 7.62 -17.44 3.11
CA ASP A 59 8.62 -17.09 4.13
C ASP A 59 9.17 -18.34 4.86
N PRO A 60 10.44 -18.79 4.63
CA PRO A 60 11.00 -19.94 5.32
C PRO A 60 11.25 -19.66 6.81
N ARG A 61 11.07 -18.41 7.26
CA ARG A 61 11.17 -18.01 8.67
C ARG A 61 9.79 -17.83 9.33
N SER A 62 8.71 -17.89 8.56
CA SER A 62 7.37 -17.89 9.13
C SER A 62 7.05 -19.30 9.62
N GLU A 63 7.05 -19.50 10.94
CA GLU A 63 6.46 -20.70 11.57
C GLU A 63 4.93 -20.62 11.62
N GLY A 64 4.33 -19.56 11.06
CA GLY A 64 2.89 -19.27 11.08
C GLY A 64 2.25 -19.20 9.69
N GLU A 65 1.16 -18.45 9.58
CA GLU A 65 0.44 -18.27 8.31
C GLU A 65 1.32 -17.55 7.28
N VAL A 66 1.32 -18.03 6.03
CA VAL A 66 2.14 -17.46 4.95
C VAL A 66 1.61 -16.06 4.63
N PRO A 67 2.45 -15.01 4.63
CA PRO A 67 2.02 -13.65 4.30
C PRO A 67 1.41 -13.60 2.90
N ARG A 68 0.21 -13.04 2.80
CA ARG A 68 -0.50 -12.83 1.55
C ARG A 68 -0.49 -11.34 1.19
N LEU A 69 0.13 -11.03 0.07
CA LEU A 69 0.23 -9.66 -0.44
C LEU A 69 -0.56 -9.50 -1.73
N THR A 70 -0.87 -8.26 -2.05
CA THR A 70 -1.31 -7.86 -3.39
C THR A 70 -0.08 -7.68 -4.27
N ARG A 71 -0.08 -8.29 -5.45
CA ARG A 71 0.94 -8.08 -6.49
C ARG A 71 0.35 -7.27 -7.62
N GLY A 72 1.05 -6.24 -8.04
CA GLY A 72 0.80 -5.47 -9.23
C GLY A 72 1.85 -5.75 -10.30
N ASP A 73 1.43 -6.12 -11.49
CA ASP A 73 2.33 -6.25 -12.64
C ASP A 73 2.42 -4.88 -13.32
N PHE A 74 3.53 -4.18 -13.04
CA PHE A 74 3.74 -2.79 -13.43
C PHE A 74 4.63 -2.70 -14.67
N GLU A 75 4.12 -2.09 -15.73
CA GLU A 75 4.89 -1.76 -16.92
C GLU A 75 5.67 -0.47 -16.68
N VAL A 76 7.00 -0.55 -16.73
CA VAL A 76 7.90 0.55 -16.40
C VAL A 76 8.17 1.38 -17.66
N ASP A 77 7.71 2.62 -17.64
CA ASP A 77 8.01 3.60 -18.68
C ASP A 77 9.34 4.29 -18.41
N LYS A 78 9.62 4.61 -17.14
CA LYS A 78 10.84 5.32 -16.73
C LYS A 78 11.27 4.96 -15.31
N VAL A 79 12.58 4.82 -15.11
CA VAL A 79 13.19 4.77 -13.77
C VAL A 79 13.59 6.19 -13.38
N LEU A 80 13.05 6.68 -12.26
CA LEU A 80 13.29 8.03 -11.73
C LEU A 80 14.40 8.05 -10.66
N LYS A 81 14.57 6.94 -9.93
CA LYS A 81 15.63 6.73 -8.95
C LYS A 81 15.99 5.25 -8.89
N GLY A 82 17.25 4.93 -8.61
CA GLY A 82 17.76 3.56 -8.50
C GLY A 82 18.14 2.97 -9.85
N THR A 83 18.31 1.65 -9.91
CA THR A 83 18.65 0.94 -11.17
C THR A 83 17.72 -0.25 -11.36
N PHE A 84 17.05 -0.28 -12.52
CA PHE A 84 16.22 -1.38 -12.96
C PHE A 84 16.32 -1.50 -14.48
N LYS A 85 16.51 -2.71 -15.00
CA LYS A 85 16.71 -2.96 -16.45
C LYS A 85 15.53 -3.63 -17.14
N GLY A 86 14.50 -4.03 -16.39
CA GLY A 86 13.31 -4.69 -16.93
C GLY A 86 12.31 -3.70 -17.51
N LYS A 87 11.39 -4.21 -18.33
CA LYS A 87 10.21 -3.47 -18.83
C LYS A 87 8.97 -3.68 -17.95
N THR A 88 8.95 -4.78 -17.20
CA THR A 88 7.87 -5.14 -16.29
C THR A 88 8.45 -5.45 -14.92
N LEU A 89 7.77 -4.97 -13.88
CA LEU A 89 8.16 -5.11 -12.49
C LEU A 89 6.97 -5.59 -11.67
N SER A 90 7.12 -6.68 -10.94
CA SER A 90 6.14 -7.06 -9.93
C SER A 90 6.34 -6.21 -8.68
N VAL A 91 5.36 -5.38 -8.37
CA VAL A 91 5.32 -4.53 -7.18
C VAL A 91 4.37 -5.15 -6.17
N TYR A 92 4.76 -5.23 -4.91
CA TYR A 92 3.94 -5.82 -3.85
C TYR A 92 3.43 -4.76 -2.88
N THR A 93 2.23 -4.97 -2.35
CA THR A 93 1.62 -4.12 -1.33
C THR A 93 0.70 -4.94 -0.44
N GLY A 94 0.41 -4.45 0.76
CA GLY A 94 -0.72 -4.93 1.56
C GLY A 94 -2.09 -4.64 0.94
N ALA A 95 -3.15 -5.13 1.58
CA ALA A 95 -4.55 -4.95 1.23
C ALA A 95 -5.16 -3.60 1.65
N GLY A 96 -4.51 -2.86 2.57
CA GLY A 96 -5.01 -1.60 3.13
C GLY A 96 -5.97 -1.76 4.31
N MET A 97 -6.25 -3.00 4.74
CA MET A 97 -7.16 -3.34 5.85
C MET A 97 -6.42 -3.42 7.19
N GLY A 98 -5.57 -2.43 7.47
CA GLY A 98 -4.73 -2.38 8.69
C GLY A 98 -3.27 -2.79 8.50
N ASP A 99 -2.88 -3.23 7.30
CA ASP A 99 -1.51 -3.61 6.92
C ASP A 99 -0.76 -2.53 6.12
N CYS A 100 -1.29 -1.31 6.12
CA CYS A 100 -0.74 -0.13 5.44
C CYS A 100 -0.62 -0.30 3.92
N GLY A 101 -1.37 -1.23 3.36
CA GLY A 101 -1.40 -1.50 1.93
C GLY A 101 -2.04 -0.40 1.10
N ARG A 102 -1.55 -0.29 -0.13
CA ARG A 102 -1.97 0.64 -1.18
C ARG A 102 -2.88 0.00 -2.24
N LEU A 103 -3.68 -1.00 -1.87
CA LEU A 103 -4.55 -1.74 -2.80
C LEU A 103 -5.45 -0.83 -3.64
N GLY A 104 -6.02 0.22 -3.04
CA GLY A 104 -6.86 1.19 -3.75
C GLY A 104 -6.14 1.85 -4.94
N ASP A 105 -4.86 2.22 -4.77
CA ASP A 105 -4.06 2.82 -5.84
C ASP A 105 -3.72 1.80 -6.92
N PHE A 106 -3.45 0.54 -6.54
CA PHE A 106 -3.18 -0.54 -7.50
C PHE A 106 -4.40 -0.81 -8.38
N LEU A 107 -5.58 -0.95 -7.77
CA LEU A 107 -6.82 -1.18 -8.50
C LEU A 107 -7.18 0.02 -9.40
N ASN A 108 -7.01 1.24 -8.91
CA ASN A 108 -7.27 2.45 -9.68
C ASN A 108 -6.33 2.55 -10.89
N ALA A 109 -5.02 2.35 -10.68
CA ALA A 109 -4.03 2.34 -11.76
C ALA A 109 -4.32 1.27 -12.82
N ALA A 110 -4.75 0.08 -12.40
CA ALA A 110 -5.10 -1.00 -13.32
C ALA A 110 -6.42 -0.74 -14.07
N PHE A 111 -7.43 -0.21 -13.37
CA PHE A 111 -8.70 0.16 -13.99
C PHE A 111 -8.51 1.19 -15.10
N TYR A 112 -7.63 2.16 -14.90
CA TYR A 112 -7.30 3.19 -15.89
C TYR A 112 -6.06 2.89 -16.73
N TYR A 113 -5.64 1.63 -16.85
CA TYR A 113 -4.40 1.23 -17.55
C TYR A 113 -4.25 1.87 -18.95
N HIS A 114 -5.33 1.93 -19.74
CA HIS A 114 -5.33 2.52 -21.08
C HIS A 114 -5.51 4.04 -21.11
N SER A 115 -5.70 4.71 -19.96
CA SER A 115 -5.87 6.16 -19.89
C SER A 115 -4.53 6.87 -19.76
N ASP A 116 -4.23 7.78 -20.68
CA ASP A 116 -3.03 8.62 -20.61
C ASP A 116 -3.10 9.66 -19.49
N LYS A 117 -4.31 9.98 -19.01
CA LYS A 117 -4.52 10.92 -17.93
C LYS A 117 -4.51 10.25 -16.55
N PHE A 118 -5.12 9.06 -16.44
CA PHE A 118 -5.41 8.44 -15.16
C PHE A 118 -4.64 7.14 -14.88
N GLY A 119 -3.97 6.56 -15.88
CA GLY A 119 -3.25 5.29 -15.74
C GLY A 119 -1.79 5.41 -15.33
N ILE A 120 -1.22 6.62 -15.34
CA ILE A 120 0.21 6.84 -15.07
C ILE A 120 0.42 7.10 -13.58
N TYR A 121 1.29 6.30 -12.99
CA TYR A 121 1.68 6.40 -11.58
C TYR A 121 3.20 6.42 -11.43
N GLU A 122 3.67 7.09 -10.38
CA GLU A 122 5.02 6.99 -9.86
C GLU A 122 4.98 6.30 -8.50
N PHE A 123 5.78 5.24 -8.33
CA PHE A 123 5.85 4.47 -7.09
C PHE A 123 7.27 4.46 -6.56
N GLY A 124 7.44 4.88 -5.30
CA GLY A 124 8.63 4.62 -4.52
C GLY A 124 8.54 3.24 -3.88
N LEU A 125 9.59 2.45 -4.09
CA LEU A 125 9.64 1.04 -3.76
C LEU A 125 10.81 0.77 -2.83
N SER A 126 10.54 0.03 -1.77
CA SER A 126 11.54 -0.57 -0.90
C SER A 126 11.96 -1.91 -1.48
N LYS A 127 13.26 -2.21 -1.39
CA LYS A 127 13.87 -3.41 -1.93
C LYS A 127 14.21 -4.36 -0.80
N THR A 128 13.64 -5.55 -0.82
CA THR A 128 13.97 -6.62 0.12
C THR A 128 14.49 -7.84 -0.64
N GLU A 129 15.62 -8.38 -0.23
CA GLU A 129 16.10 -9.67 -0.76
C GLU A 129 15.49 -10.80 0.04
N PHE A 130 14.84 -11.73 -0.67
CA PHE A 130 14.04 -12.75 -0.05
C PHE A 130 14.16 -14.07 -0.84
N ALA A 131 14.66 -15.13 -0.19
CA ALA A 131 14.93 -16.43 -0.81
C ALA A 131 15.74 -16.35 -2.14
N GLY A 132 16.73 -15.44 -2.19
CA GLY A 132 17.55 -15.20 -3.38
C GLY A 132 16.84 -14.45 -4.51
N LYS A 133 15.63 -13.93 -4.27
CA LYS A 133 14.87 -13.09 -5.19
C LYS A 133 14.70 -11.71 -4.60
N THR A 134 14.83 -10.70 -5.45
CA THR A 134 14.51 -9.32 -5.07
C THR A 134 13.00 -9.12 -5.11
N LEU A 135 12.44 -8.65 -3.99
CA LEU A 135 11.06 -8.22 -3.85
C LEU A 135 11.03 -6.69 -3.75
N TYR A 136 10.16 -6.08 -4.55
CA TYR A 136 9.92 -4.63 -4.49
C TYR A 136 8.54 -4.38 -3.92
N SER A 137 8.45 -3.63 -2.83
CA SER A 137 7.19 -3.36 -2.15
C SER A 137 6.93 -1.88 -1.92
N THR A 138 5.67 -1.53 -1.75
CA THR A 138 5.21 -0.18 -1.41
C THR A 138 4.01 -0.24 -0.48
N SER A 139 3.85 0.78 0.36
CA SER A 139 2.83 0.95 1.41
C SER A 139 2.28 2.37 1.35
N ILE A 140 1.14 2.69 1.94
CA ILE A 140 0.60 4.09 1.94
C ILE A 140 1.58 5.15 2.48
N CYS A 141 2.64 4.75 3.18
CA CYS A 141 3.61 5.68 3.74
C CYS A 141 4.77 6.02 2.80
N ASP A 142 5.05 5.20 1.79
CA ASP A 142 6.14 5.45 0.86
C ASP A 142 5.79 6.55 -0.15
N TYR A 143 6.76 6.92 -0.99
CA TYR A 143 6.51 7.85 -2.09
C TYR A 143 5.48 7.27 -3.08
N ALA A 144 4.55 8.12 -3.50
CA ALA A 144 3.62 7.86 -4.57
C ALA A 144 3.31 9.19 -5.27
N LYS A 145 3.10 9.14 -6.58
CA LYS A 145 2.47 10.23 -7.32
C LYS A 145 1.47 9.64 -8.29
N GLY A 146 0.19 9.92 -8.09
CA GLY A 146 -0.88 9.54 -8.97
C GLY A 146 -1.37 10.68 -9.87
N PRO A 147 -2.39 10.42 -10.70
CA PRO A 147 -3.01 11.39 -11.60
C PRO A 147 -3.57 12.65 -10.93
N LYS A 148 -3.94 12.54 -9.66
CA LYS A 148 -4.53 13.65 -8.88
C LYS A 148 -3.45 14.59 -8.32
N ASP A 149 -2.20 14.13 -8.26
CA ASP A 149 -1.09 14.87 -7.64
C ASP A 149 -0.30 15.71 -8.67
N GLY A 150 -0.74 15.74 -9.93
CA GLY A 150 -0.15 16.50 -11.03
C GLY A 150 -0.98 17.70 -11.48
N GLN A 151 -1.98 18.12 -10.70
CA GLN A 151 -2.88 19.26 -11.00
C GLN A 151 -2.53 20.53 -10.20
N GLU A 152 -1.31 20.63 -9.67
CA GLU A 152 -0.76 21.91 -9.18
C GLU A 152 -0.18 22.76 -10.32
#